data_AF-A0A7Y4V963-F1
#
_entry.id   AF-A0A7Y4V963-F1
#
_cell.length_a   1.000
_cell.length_b   1.000
_cell.length_c   1.000
_cell.angle_alpha   90.00
_cell.angle_beta   90.00
_cell.angle_gamma   90.00
#
_symmetry.space_group_name_H-M   'P 1'
#
loop_
_entity.id
_entity.type
_entity.pdbx_description
1 polymer ?
#
loop_
_entity_poly.entity_id
_entity_poly.type
_entity_poly.pdbx_seq_one_letter_code
_entity_poly.pdbx_strand_id
1 'polypeptide(L)'
;MKLRFYVLVLFFQLATSINVRSLANYPECSLKVTVEQMDATDGKKGQFKLLPSGGKSPYKFVVYKSSGHLVSEDFDKSVFDDMNPGTYHAIVVDEKGCKNQLEIQLK
;
A
#
# COMPACT_ATOMS: atom_id res chain seq x y z
N MET A 1 39.31 5.44 -40.44
CA MET A 1 38.34 5.79 -39.39
C MET A 1 37.74 4.52 -38.77
N LYS A 2 38.42 3.95 -37.76
CA LYS A 2 37.83 3.45 -36.50
C LYS A 2 38.92 2.76 -35.68
N LEU A 3 39.09 3.34 -34.50
CA LEU A 3 40.00 3.07 -33.41
C LEU A 3 39.64 1.75 -32.71
N ARG A 4 40.61 0.88 -32.41
CA ARG A 4 40.57 -0.05 -31.26
C ARG A 4 41.99 -0.27 -30.72
N PHE A 5 42.35 0.50 -29.70
CA PHE A 5 43.53 0.27 -28.87
C PHE A 5 43.17 -0.74 -27.77
N TYR A 6 43.98 -1.79 -27.66
CA TYR A 6 44.02 -2.69 -26.51
C TYR A 6 44.79 -1.97 -25.39
N VAL A 7 44.16 -1.70 -24.25
CA VAL A 7 44.91 -1.50 -22.99
C VAL A 7 44.11 -2.11 -21.85
N LEU A 8 44.65 -3.20 -21.32
CA LEU A 8 44.35 -3.77 -20.02
C LEU A 8 44.73 -2.74 -18.96
N VAL A 9 43.78 -2.19 -18.20
CA VAL A 9 44.10 -1.32 -17.06
C VAL A 9 43.46 -1.86 -15.79
N LEU A 10 44.32 -2.41 -14.93
CA LEU A 10 44.08 -2.61 -13.51
C LEU A 10 43.91 -1.25 -12.83
N PHE A 11 42.72 -0.97 -12.30
CA PHE A 11 42.47 0.10 -11.33
C PHE A 11 41.72 -0.56 -10.15
N PHE A 12 42.42 -0.90 -9.08
CA PHE A 12 42.56 -0.11 -7.84
C PHE A 12 41.22 0.31 -7.21
N GLN A 13 41.01 -0.20 -6.00
CA GLN A 13 39.83 -0.07 -5.14
C GLN A 13 39.30 1.37 -5.06
N LEU A 14 37.98 1.52 -5.09
CA LEU A 14 37.22 1.75 -3.86
C LEU A 14 35.90 0.99 -4.01
N ALA A 15 35.86 -0.26 -3.55
CA ALA A 15 34.63 -0.66 -2.88
C ALA A 15 34.55 0.30 -1.70
N THR A 16 33.89 1.45 -1.86
CA THR A 16 33.30 2.09 -0.69
C THR A 16 32.45 0.98 -0.14
N SER A 17 32.87 0.44 0.99
CA SER A 17 32.02 -0.34 1.84
C SER A 17 30.79 0.52 2.01
N ILE A 18 29.78 0.29 1.17
CA ILE A 18 28.43 0.69 1.48
C ILE A 18 28.17 -0.19 2.68
N ASN A 19 28.47 0.38 3.85
CA ASN A 19 27.81 -0.02 5.06
C ASN A 19 26.35 0.24 4.73
N VAL A 20 25.68 -0.77 4.17
CA VAL A 20 24.28 -0.94 4.47
C VAL A 20 24.34 -1.19 5.97
N ARG A 21 24.34 -0.11 6.77
CA ARG A 21 23.83 -0.19 8.13
C ARG A 21 22.51 -0.85 7.89
N SER A 22 22.39 -2.13 8.22
CA SER A 22 21.06 -2.73 8.21
C SER A 22 20.26 -1.75 9.05
N LEU A 23 19.21 -1.17 8.46
CA LEU A 23 18.24 -0.42 9.22
C LEU A 23 17.47 -1.46 10.04
N ALA A 24 18.18 -2.19 10.90
CA ALA A 24 17.70 -3.29 11.73
C ALA A 24 16.70 -2.83 12.80
N ASN A 25 16.25 -1.58 12.71
CA ASN A 25 15.24 -0.96 13.54
C ASN A 25 14.16 -0.25 12.70
N TYR A 26 13.93 -0.64 11.45
CA TYR A 26 12.61 -0.38 10.88
C TYR A 26 11.64 -1.28 11.65
N PRO A 27 10.68 -0.74 12.44
CA PRO A 27 9.67 -1.58 13.04
C PRO A 27 9.00 -2.32 11.89
N GLU A 28 9.06 -3.65 11.92
CA GLU A 28 8.28 -4.43 10.97
C GLU A 28 6.85 -3.93 11.04
N CYS A 29 6.32 -3.52 9.89
CA CYS A 29 5.00 -2.96 9.77
C CYS A 29 3.99 -4.01 10.23
N SER A 30 3.50 -3.90 11.46
CA SER A 30 2.57 -4.87 12.06
C SER A 30 1.12 -4.61 11.67
N LEU A 31 0.86 -3.57 10.85
CA LEU A 31 -0.47 -3.22 10.36
C LEU A 31 -0.99 -4.32 9.44
N LYS A 32 -2.06 -4.97 9.89
CA LYS A 32 -2.89 -5.88 9.13
C LYS A 32 -4.28 -5.29 9.00
N VAL A 33 -4.91 -5.47 7.84
CA VAL A 33 -6.28 -4.99 7.61
C VAL A 33 -7.12 -6.17 7.18
N THR A 34 -8.25 -6.38 7.84
CA THR A 34 -9.29 -7.31 7.41
C THR A 34 -10.49 -6.55 6.86
N VAL A 35 -11.31 -7.23 6.06
CA VAL A 35 -12.50 -6.67 5.44
C VAL A 35 -13.71 -7.45 5.90
N GLU A 36 -14.72 -6.74 6.37
CA GLU A 36 -16.08 -7.24 6.48
C GLU A 36 -16.89 -6.61 5.36
N GLN A 37 -17.57 -7.41 4.54
CA GLN A 37 -18.38 -6.89 3.44
C GLN A 37 -19.77 -7.50 3.41
N MET A 38 -20.69 -6.74 2.84
CA MET A 38 -22.04 -7.19 2.48
C MET A 38 -22.27 -6.76 1.04
N ASP A 39 -22.41 -7.75 0.17
CA ASP A 39 -22.65 -7.55 -1.26
C ASP A 39 -24.01 -6.86 -1.48
N ALA A 40 -24.12 -6.16 -2.61
CA ALA A 40 -25.35 -5.57 -3.07
C ALA A 40 -26.39 -6.65 -3.38
N THR A 41 -27.66 -6.29 -3.24
CA THR A 41 -28.80 -7.13 -3.66
C THR A 41 -29.71 -6.33 -4.57
N ASP A 42 -30.72 -6.97 -5.16
CA ASP A 42 -31.71 -6.27 -5.99
C ASP A 42 -32.33 -5.08 -5.22
N GLY A 43 -32.01 -3.87 -5.68
CA GLY A 43 -32.48 -2.62 -5.10
C GLY A 43 -31.74 -2.11 -3.85
N LYS A 44 -30.66 -2.77 -3.40
CA LYS A 44 -29.82 -2.31 -2.28
C LYS A 44 -28.35 -2.30 -2.64
N LYS A 45 -27.66 -1.19 -2.34
CA LYS A 45 -26.22 -1.08 -2.52
C LYS A 45 -25.46 -1.89 -1.47
N GLY A 46 -24.22 -2.24 -1.80
CA GLY A 46 -23.34 -2.98 -0.90
C GLY A 46 -22.61 -2.08 0.09
N GLN A 47 -21.88 -2.71 1.00
CA GLN A 47 -21.03 -2.02 1.97
C GLN A 47 -19.79 -2.86 2.29
N PHE A 48 -18.72 -2.18 2.72
CA PHE A 48 -17.59 -2.85 3.34
C PHE A 48 -16.99 -2.00 4.47
N LYS A 49 -16.36 -2.68 5.41
CA LYS A 49 -15.67 -2.10 6.56
C LYS A 49 -14.24 -2.60 6.63
N LEU A 50 -13.32 -1.66 6.78
CA LEU A 50 -11.89 -1.91 6.95
C LEU A 50 -11.54 -1.98 8.43
N LEU A 51 -10.95 -3.09 8.86
CA LEU A 51 -10.60 -3.34 10.24
C LEU A 51 -9.08 -3.43 10.39
N PRO A 52 -8.38 -2.31 10.64
CA PRO A 52 -6.96 -2.34 10.94
C PRO A 52 -6.69 -2.97 12.30
N SER A 53 -5.60 -3.75 12.37
CA SER A 53 -5.07 -4.38 13.58
C SER A 53 -3.53 -4.30 13.57
N GLY A 54 -2.92 -4.10 14.74
CA GLY A 54 -1.50 -3.74 14.81
C GLY A 54 -1.24 -2.29 14.39
N GLY A 55 0.03 -1.92 14.13
CA GLY A 55 0.40 -0.53 13.82
C GLY A 55 0.15 0.46 14.98
N LYS A 56 0.17 1.76 14.67
CA LYS A 56 -0.15 2.84 15.62
C LYS A 56 -1.25 3.77 15.08
N SER A 57 -2.38 3.81 15.77
CA SER A 57 -3.48 4.76 15.54
C SER A 57 -3.01 6.24 15.74
N PRO A 58 -3.59 7.23 15.04
CA PRO A 58 -4.72 7.16 14.09
C PRO A 58 -4.40 6.48 12.76
N TYR A 59 -5.44 6.01 12.06
CA TYR A 59 -5.32 5.42 10.73
C TYR A 59 -5.93 6.32 9.66
N LYS A 60 -5.23 6.44 8.54
CA LYS A 60 -5.72 7.07 7.32
C LYS A 60 -6.20 6.01 6.34
N PHE A 61 -7.40 6.18 5.81
CA PHE A 61 -8.02 5.29 4.84
C PHE A 61 -8.09 6.00 3.49
N VAL A 62 -7.47 5.39 2.48
CA VAL A 62 -7.52 5.84 1.09
C VAL A 62 -8.18 4.76 0.27
N VAL A 63 -9.30 5.07 -0.36
CA VAL A 63 -10.08 4.12 -1.16
C VAL A 63 -10.33 4.71 -2.54
N TYR A 64 -10.09 3.90 -3.56
CA TYR A 64 -10.35 4.26 -4.96
C TYR A 64 -10.92 3.07 -5.72
N LYS A 65 -11.65 3.36 -6.80
CA LYS A 65 -12.13 2.34 -7.74
C LYS A 65 -10.99 1.85 -8.63
N SER A 66 -11.13 0.68 -9.24
CA SER A 66 -10.19 0.19 -10.26
C SER A 66 -9.99 1.15 -11.44
N SER A 67 -10.95 2.05 -11.71
CA SER A 67 -10.82 3.13 -12.68
C SER A 67 -9.85 4.25 -12.26
N GLY A 68 -9.32 4.22 -11.05
CA GLY A 68 -8.52 5.29 -10.44
C GLY A 68 -9.34 6.40 -9.79
N HIS A 69 -10.68 6.32 -9.83
CA HIS A 69 -11.55 7.32 -9.19
C HIS A 69 -11.45 7.24 -7.66
N LEU A 70 -11.01 8.33 -7.03
CA LEU A 70 -10.95 8.45 -5.57
C LEU A 70 -12.36 8.39 -4.98
N VAL A 71 -12.58 7.47 -4.05
CA VAL A 71 -13.82 7.34 -3.28
C VAL A 71 -13.71 8.13 -1.98
N SER A 72 -12.60 7.98 -1.26
CA SER A 72 -12.36 8.68 -0.02
C SER A 72 -10.87 8.71 0.32
N GLU A 73 -10.48 9.78 0.99
CA GLU A 73 -9.18 9.92 1.64
C GLU A 73 -9.43 10.63 2.97
N ASP A 74 -9.51 9.87 4.06
CA ASP A 74 -9.90 10.43 5.36
C ASP A 74 -9.26 9.66 6.53
N PHE A 75 -9.14 10.31 7.67
CA PHE A 75 -8.82 9.66 8.93
C PHE A 75 -10.08 9.06 9.55
N ASP A 76 -9.94 7.91 10.19
CA ASP A 76 -11.01 7.23 10.95
C ASP A 76 -12.27 6.79 10.16
N LYS A 77 -12.38 7.09 8.86
CA LYS A 77 -13.44 6.57 7.99
C LYS A 77 -13.17 5.14 7.52
N SER A 78 -13.50 4.19 8.38
CA SER A 78 -13.35 2.76 8.14
C SER A 78 -14.54 2.08 7.44
N VAL A 79 -15.70 2.74 7.38
CA VAL A 79 -16.95 2.18 6.83
C VAL A 79 -17.29 2.87 5.51
N PHE A 80 -17.63 2.07 4.51
CA PHE A 80 -18.02 2.49 3.17
C PHE A 80 -19.37 1.83 2.85
N ASP A 81 -20.44 2.59 3.02
CA ASP A 81 -21.82 2.20 2.75
C ASP A 81 -22.34 2.82 1.45
N ASP A 82 -23.52 2.34 1.01
CA ASP A 82 -24.17 2.79 -0.22
C ASP A 82 -23.23 2.72 -1.46
N MET A 83 -22.47 1.62 -1.54
CA MET A 83 -21.47 1.37 -2.57
C MET A 83 -22.05 0.54 -3.71
N ASN A 84 -21.83 0.97 -4.95
CA ASN A 84 -22.19 0.17 -6.12
C ASN A 84 -21.24 -1.05 -6.23
N PRO A 85 -21.71 -2.18 -6.77
CA PRO A 85 -20.85 -3.31 -7.13
C PRO A 85 -19.64 -2.89 -7.95
N GLY A 86 -18.51 -3.56 -7.72
CA GLY A 86 -17.28 -3.32 -8.44
C GLY A 86 -16.03 -3.62 -7.61
N THR A 87 -14.88 -3.37 -8.23
CA THR A 87 -13.57 -3.55 -7.62
C THR A 87 -13.08 -2.24 -7.01
N TYR A 88 -12.71 -2.32 -5.73
CA TYR A 88 -12.13 -1.22 -4.96
C TYR A 88 -10.74 -1.60 -4.49
N HIS A 89 -9.86 -0.61 -4.42
CA HIS A 89 -8.56 -0.73 -3.79
C HIS A 89 -8.53 0.16 -2.55
N ALA A 90 -8.13 -0.41 -1.43
CA ALA A 90 -7.97 0.32 -0.19
C ALA A 90 -6.50 0.30 0.25
N ILE A 91 -6.04 1.45 0.71
CA ILE A 91 -4.73 1.63 1.36
C ILE A 91 -5.02 2.20 2.75
N VAL A 92 -4.61 1.46 3.78
CA VAL A 92 -4.67 1.93 5.17
C VAL A 92 -3.26 2.26 5.62
N VAL A 93 -3.09 3.44 6.22
CA VAL A 93 -1.80 3.94 6.70
C VAL A 93 -1.92 4.29 8.18
N ASP A 94 -0.98 3.83 8.99
CA ASP A 94 -0.90 4.18 10.42
C ASP A 94 -0.14 5.50 10.65
N GLU A 95 -0.11 5.99 11.89
CA GLU A 95 0.58 7.24 12.27
C GLU A 95 2.09 7.22 11.96
N LYS A 96 2.71 6.02 11.98
CA LYS A 96 4.14 5.84 11.70
C LYS A 96 4.43 5.65 10.21
N GLY A 97 3.41 5.69 9.35
CA GLY A 97 3.54 5.53 7.91
C GLY A 97 3.60 4.09 7.42
N CYS A 98 3.31 3.10 8.27
CA CYS A 98 3.18 1.70 7.90
C CYS A 98 1.87 1.52 7.12
N LYS A 99 1.94 0.86 5.95
CA LYS A 99 0.86 0.79 4.97
C LYS A 99 0.44 -0.65 4.71
N ASN A 100 -0.85 -0.87 4.52
CA ASN A 100 -1.41 -2.13 4.05
C ASN A 100 -2.39 -1.85 2.90
N GLN A 101 -2.25 -2.58 1.80
CA GLN A 101 -3.08 -2.42 0.60
C GLN A 101 -3.80 -3.72 0.29
N LEU A 102 -5.07 -3.60 -0.09
CA LEU A 102 -5.93 -4.71 -0.42
C LEU A 102 -6.88 -4.36 -1.58
N GLU A 103 -7.35 -5.41 -2.25
CA GLU A 103 -8.40 -5.34 -3.26
C GLU A 103 -9.69 -5.92 -2.69
N ILE A 104 -10.81 -5.26 -2.95
CA ILE A 104 -12.13 -5.61 -2.47
C ILE A 104 -13.03 -5.79 -3.69
N GLN A 105 -13.55 -7.00 -3.85
CA GLN A 105 -14.52 -7.33 -4.87
C GLN A 105 -15.90 -7.29 -4.23
N LEU A 106 -16.59 -6.15 -4.39
CA LEU A 106 -17.95 -5.98 -3.89
C LEU A 106 -18.91 -6.42 -4.99
N LYS A 107 -19.70 -7.47 -4.74
CA LYS A 107 -20.67 -7.98 -5.72
C LYS A 107 -22.01 -7.28 -5.60
#